data_AF-A0A2D9X625-F1
#
_entry.id   AF-A0A2D9X625-F1
#
_cell.length_a   1.000
_cell.length_b   1.000
_cell.length_c   1.000
_cell.angle_alpha   90.00
_cell.angle_beta   90.00
_cell.angle_gamma   90.00
#
_symmetry.space_group_name_H-M   'P 1'
#
loop_
_entity.id
_entity.type
_entity.pdbx_description
1 polymer ?
#
loop_
_entity_poly.entity_id
_entity_poly.type
_entity_poly.pdbx_seq_one_letter_code
_entity_poly.pdbx_strand_id
1 'polypeptide(L)'
;MKVSDNTNISMPIRNMIAIIGAVAMGVWAYFGVTEQLNQHSTTLKLMQGDLESNTEFRIKYPRGELGQSSQDIEQFMLIEDLYKSVDRMQQHLDAMANNKINIEFLKEQMEKAQQNIEKLKDADREITYSNGK
;
A
#
# COMPACT_ATOMS: atom_id res chain seq x y z
N MET A 1 70.77 -44.53 -16.79
CA MET A 1 69.66 -45.04 -17.62
C MET A 1 69.10 -46.30 -16.98
N LYS A 2 67.78 -46.52 -17.12
CA LYS A 2 66.92 -47.58 -16.57
C LYS A 2 66.13 -47.19 -15.33
N VAL A 3 65.21 -46.23 -15.54
CA VAL A 3 63.89 -46.31 -14.90
C VAL A 3 63.30 -47.66 -15.31
N SER A 4 62.83 -48.42 -14.33
CA SER A 4 62.34 -49.79 -14.53
C SER A 4 60.98 -49.76 -15.21
N ASP A 5 60.98 -49.86 -16.55
CA ASP A 5 59.81 -50.02 -17.43
C ASP A 5 59.31 -51.47 -17.45
N ASN A 6 59.12 -52.09 -16.29
CA ASN A 6 58.72 -53.50 -16.23
C ASN A 6 57.64 -53.81 -15.19
N THR A 7 56.76 -52.84 -14.92
CA THR A 7 55.37 -53.22 -14.60
C THR A 7 54.60 -53.15 -15.92
N ASN A 8 54.51 -54.30 -16.58
CA ASN A 8 53.64 -54.53 -17.73
C ASN A 8 52.20 -54.17 -17.34
N ILE A 9 51.80 -52.92 -17.60
CA ILE A 9 50.42 -52.64 -17.93
C ILE A 9 50.20 -53.36 -19.26
N SER A 10 49.68 -54.59 -19.20
CA SER A 10 49.43 -55.45 -20.37
C SER A 10 48.34 -54.94 -21.31
N MET A 11 47.93 -53.67 -21.18
CA MET A 11 46.91 -53.06 -22.02
C MET A 11 47.51 -51.95 -22.89
N PRO A 12 47.10 -51.85 -24.17
CA PRO A 12 47.50 -50.75 -25.04
C PRO A 12 47.14 -49.40 -24.39
N ILE A 13 48.11 -48.47 -24.33
CA ILE A 13 47.96 -47.13 -23.71
C ILE A 13 46.71 -46.40 -24.24
N ARG A 14 46.34 -46.61 -25.51
CA ARG A 14 45.14 -46.05 -26.13
C ARG A 14 43.83 -46.50 -25.46
N ASN A 15 43.74 -47.77 -25.03
CA ASN A 15 42.57 -48.27 -24.30
C ASN A 15 42.52 -47.68 -22.90
N MET A 16 43.67 -47.54 -22.24
CA MET A 16 43.76 -46.93 -20.92
C MET A 16 43.30 -45.46 -20.94
N ILE A 17 43.77 -44.66 -21.90
CA ILE A 17 43.35 -43.26 -22.07
C ILE A 17 41.85 -43.16 -22.39
N ALA A 18 41.32 -44.06 -23.23
CA ALA A 18 39.90 -44.09 -23.55
C ALA A 18 39.03 -44.36 -22.31
N ILE A 19 39.44 -45.30 -21.44
CA ILE A 19 38.74 -45.59 -20.19
C ILE A 19 38.79 -44.38 -19.25
N ILE A 20 39.97 -43.76 -19.08
CA ILE A 20 40.13 -42.57 -18.24
C ILE A 20 39.26 -41.41 -18.75
N GLY A 21 39.24 -41.17 -20.06
CA GLY A 21 38.40 -40.15 -20.67
C GLY A 21 36.90 -40.41 -20.49
N ALA A 22 36.46 -41.67 -20.65
CA ALA A 22 35.07 -42.05 -20.43
C ALA A 22 34.65 -41.87 -18.95
N VAL A 23 35.51 -42.27 -18.01
CA VAL A 23 35.25 -42.09 -16.57
C VAL A 23 35.24 -40.60 -16.20
N ALA A 24 36.16 -39.79 -16.72
CA ALA A 24 36.20 -38.35 -16.47
C ALA A 24 34.93 -37.63 -16.95
N MET A 25 34.45 -37.95 -18.16
CA MET A 25 33.19 -37.40 -18.67
C MET A 25 31.98 -37.89 -17.86
N GLY A 26 31.97 -39.15 -17.41
CA GLY A 26 30.91 -39.69 -16.56
C GLY A 26 30.83 -38.99 -15.21
N VAL A 27 31.96 -38.74 -14.57
CA VAL A 27 32.06 -38.01 -13.31
C VAL A 27 31.62 -36.55 -13.48
N TRP A 28 32.09 -35.89 -14.54
CA TRP A 28 31.68 -34.52 -14.86
C TRP A 28 30.17 -34.39 -15.09
N ALA A 29 29.59 -35.28 -15.90
CA ALA A 29 28.15 -35.29 -16.16
C ALA A 29 27.34 -35.58 -14.89
N TYR A 30 27.78 -36.55 -14.07
CA TYR A 30 27.12 -36.87 -12.80
C TYR A 30 27.10 -35.68 -11.84
N PHE A 31 28.24 -35.02 -11.64
CA PHE A 31 28.30 -33.84 -10.76
C PHE A 31 27.53 -32.66 -11.33
N GLY A 32 27.59 -32.41 -12.65
CA GLY A 32 26.83 -31.33 -13.28
C GLY A 32 25.31 -31.50 -13.14
N VAL A 33 24.80 -32.72 -13.34
CA VAL A 33 23.37 -33.02 -13.14
C VAL A 33 22.99 -32.91 -11.67
N THR A 34 23.82 -33.43 -10.77
CA THR A 34 23.54 -33.40 -9.32
C THR A 34 23.51 -31.97 -8.79
N GLU A 35 24.40 -31.11 -9.26
CA GLU A 35 24.43 -29.70 -8.88
C GLU A 35 23.16 -28.97 -9.33
N GLN A 36 22.76 -29.13 -10.60
CA GLN A 36 21.53 -28.53 -11.11
C GLN A 36 20.29 -29.03 -10.35
N LEU A 37 20.25 -30.32 -10.04
CA LEU A 37 19.14 -30.91 -9.28
C LEU A 37 19.06 -30.32 -7.86
N ASN A 38 20.20 -30.11 -7.20
CA ASN A 38 20.26 -29.47 -5.89
C ASN A 38 19.83 -28.00 -5.93
N GLN A 39 20.25 -27.26 -6.96
CA GLN A 39 19.81 -25.88 -7.17
C GLN A 39 18.29 -25.82 -7.38
N HIS A 40 17.74 -26.65 -8.27
CA HIS A 40 16.30 -26.72 -8.50
C HIS A 40 15.52 -27.14 -7.26
N SER A 41 16.03 -28.12 -6.50
CA SER A 41 15.41 -28.54 -5.24
C SER A 41 15.37 -27.41 -4.22
N THR A 42 16.42 -26.59 -4.14
CA THR A 42 16.46 -25.43 -3.24
C THR A 42 15.45 -24.38 -3.69
N THR A 43 15.41 -24.04 -4.98
CA THR A 43 14.46 -23.09 -5.55
C THR A 43 13.02 -23.53 -5.31
N LEU A 44 12.69 -24.79 -5.54
CA LEU A 44 11.35 -25.32 -5.30
C LEU A 44 10.94 -25.23 -3.83
N LYS A 45 11.88 -25.49 -2.91
CA LYS A 45 11.62 -25.36 -1.47
C LYS A 45 11.36 -23.91 -1.06
N LEU A 46 12.12 -22.95 -1.62
CA LEU A 46 11.88 -21.52 -1.40
C LEU A 46 10.51 -21.11 -1.97
N MET A 47 10.22 -21.49 -3.22
CA MET A 47 8.92 -21.21 -3.85
C MET A 47 7.74 -21.80 -3.07
N GLN A 48 7.89 -22.99 -2.50
CA GLN A 48 6.85 -23.59 -1.66
C GLN A 48 6.61 -22.79 -0.39
N GLY A 49 7.68 -22.36 0.30
CA GLY A 49 7.57 -21.49 1.48
C GLY A 49 6.96 -20.13 1.15
N ASP A 50 7.30 -19.55 0.00
CA ASP A 50 6.72 -18.28 -0.47
C ASP A 50 5.22 -18.43 -0.77
N LEU A 51 4.80 -19.53 -1.40
CA LEU A 51 3.39 -19.80 -1.68
C LEU A 51 2.58 -20.00 -0.39
N GLU A 52 3.13 -20.73 0.58
CA GLU A 52 2.49 -20.95 1.88
C GLU A 52 2.36 -19.62 2.64
N SER A 53 3.44 -18.84 2.73
CA SER A 53 3.45 -17.52 3.37
C SER A 53 2.51 -16.54 2.68
N ASN A 54 2.44 -16.55 1.34
CA ASN A 54 1.52 -15.71 0.57
C ASN A 54 0.07 -16.11 0.82
N THR A 55 -0.21 -17.41 0.82
CA THR A 55 -1.56 -17.93 1.12
C THR A 55 -1.98 -17.57 2.54
N GLU A 56 -1.07 -17.72 3.50
CA GLU A 56 -1.28 -17.33 4.90
C GLU A 56 -1.53 -15.82 5.02
N PHE A 57 -0.71 -14.98 4.38
CA PHE A 57 -0.91 -13.53 4.33
C PHE A 57 -2.28 -13.18 3.77
N ARG A 58 -2.66 -13.72 2.61
CA ARG A 58 -3.94 -13.43 1.97
C ARG A 58 -5.15 -13.82 2.82
N ILE A 59 -5.04 -14.89 3.61
CA ILE A 59 -6.13 -15.37 4.45
C ILE A 59 -6.18 -14.58 5.77
N LYS A 60 -5.03 -14.37 6.41
CA LYS A 60 -4.94 -13.81 7.76
C LYS A 60 -4.90 -12.28 7.79
N TYR A 61 -4.36 -11.63 6.76
CA TYR A 61 -4.25 -10.16 6.70
C TYR A 61 -5.62 -9.47 6.75
N PRO A 62 -6.64 -9.86 5.96
CA PRO A 62 -7.97 -9.27 6.06
C PRO A 62 -8.69 -9.61 7.38
N ARG A 63 -8.24 -10.67 8.07
CA ARG A 63 -8.83 -11.14 9.33
C ARG A 63 -8.17 -10.52 10.56
N GLY A 64 -7.05 -9.81 10.40
CA GLY A 64 -6.27 -9.27 11.53
C GLY A 64 -5.61 -10.36 12.39
N GLU A 65 -5.49 -11.58 11.88
CA GLU A 65 -4.86 -12.73 12.57
C GLU A 65 -3.34 -12.76 12.33
N LEU A 66 -2.85 -12.02 11.33
CA LEU A 66 -1.44 -11.70 11.22
C LEU A 66 -1.16 -10.66 12.31
N GLY A 67 -0.29 -10.98 13.26
CA GLY A 67 0.06 -10.04 14.33
C GLY A 67 0.42 -8.68 13.75
N GLN A 68 -0.01 -7.61 14.42
CA GLN A 68 0.21 -6.25 13.93
C GLN A 68 1.72 -5.99 13.81
N SER A 69 2.19 -5.80 12.57
CA SER A 69 3.53 -5.28 12.35
C SER A 69 3.59 -3.85 12.87
N SER A 70 4.75 -3.37 13.31
CA SER A 70 4.92 -1.96 13.72
C SER A 70 4.50 -0.98 12.61
N GLN A 71 4.60 -1.39 11.34
CA GLN A 71 4.12 -0.63 10.18
C GLN A 71 2.59 -0.57 10.09
N ASP A 72 1.89 -1.62 10.52
CA ASP A 72 0.43 -1.61 10.56
C ASP A 72 -0.06 -0.64 11.63
N ILE A 73 0.62 -0.55 12.77
CA ILE A 73 0.31 0.40 13.84
C ILE A 73 0.44 1.85 13.35
N GLU A 74 1.52 2.17 12.63
CA GLU A 74 1.70 3.50 12.02
C GLU A 74 0.60 3.79 11.00
N GLN A 75 0.26 2.81 10.15
CA GLN A 75 -0.82 2.97 9.19
C GLN A 75 -2.19 3.19 9.87
N PHE A 76 -2.50 2.47 10.95
CA PHE A 76 -3.73 2.69 11.72
C PHE A 76 -3.77 4.08 12.36
N MET A 77 -2.64 4.57 12.87
CA MET A 77 -2.53 5.92 13.42
C MET A 77 -2.80 6.99 12.37
N LEU A 78 -2.22 6.84 11.17
CA LEU A 78 -2.47 7.74 10.03
C LEU A 78 -3.93 7.71 9.59
N ILE A 79 -4.55 6.52 9.52
CA ILE A 79 -5.97 6.36 9.19
C ILE A 79 -6.85 7.03 10.25
N GLU A 80 -6.51 6.89 11.54
CA GLU A 80 -7.26 7.54 12.61
C GLU A 80 -7.19 9.07 12.53
N ASP A 81 -6.01 9.64 12.25
CA ASP A 81 -5.87 11.08 12.07
C ASP A 81 -6.65 11.59 10.84
N LEU A 82 -6.61 10.86 9.73
CA LEU A 82 -7.42 11.15 8.56
C LEU A 82 -8.92 11.12 8.88
N TYR A 83 -9.39 10.12 9.62
CA TYR A 83 -10.79 10.04 10.04
C TYR A 83 -11.20 11.25 10.89
N LYS A 84 -10.37 11.64 11.88
CA LYS A 84 -10.61 12.85 12.70
C LYS A 84 -10.57 14.13 11.88
N SER A 85 -9.74 14.19 10.84
CA SER A 85 -9.69 15.33 9.93
C SER A 85 -10.97 15.45 9.10
N VAL A 86 -11.46 14.32 8.56
CA VAL A 86 -12.72 14.26 7.82
C VAL A 86 -13.91 14.60 8.71
N ASP A 87 -13.97 14.09 9.94
CA ASP A 87 -15.04 14.40 10.88
C ASP A 87 -15.08 15.89 11.24
N ARG A 88 -13.92 16.50 11.53
CA ARG A 88 -13.82 17.96 11.74
C ARG A 88 -14.28 18.76 10.52
N MET A 89 -13.94 18.29 9.32
CA MET A 89 -14.37 18.92 8.06
C MET A 89 -15.89 18.84 7.90
N GLN A 90 -16.49 17.69 8.21
CA GLN A 90 -17.95 17.52 8.18
C GLN A 90 -18.64 18.46 9.16
N GLN A 91 -18.18 18.54 10.41
CA GLN A 91 -18.72 19.47 11.40
C GLN A 91 -18.61 20.94 10.94
N HIS A 92 -17.50 21.31 10.31
CA HIS A 92 -17.32 22.65 9.76
C HIS A 92 -18.29 22.93 8.59
N LEU A 93 -18.53 21.96 7.72
CA LEU A 93 -19.51 22.08 6.64
C LEU A 93 -20.93 22.25 7.17
N ASP A 94 -21.31 21.47 8.19
CA ASP A 94 -22.63 21.57 8.81
C ASP A 94 -22.82 22.92 9.52
N ALA A 95 -21.78 23.43 10.20
CA ALA A 95 -21.79 24.76 10.79
C ALA A 95 -21.93 25.87 9.72
N MET A 96 -21.23 25.74 8.59
CA MET A 96 -21.33 26.66 7.46
C MET A 96 -22.73 26.69 6.84
N ALA A 97 -23.38 25.52 6.70
CA ALA A 97 -24.74 25.44 6.19
C ALA A 97 -25.73 26.18 7.10
N ASN A 98 -25.63 25.99 8.42
CA ASN A 98 -26.46 26.70 9.39
C ASN A 98 -26.20 28.21 9.39
N ASN A 99 -24.92 28.62 9.30
CA ASN A 99 -24.57 30.03 9.18
C ASN A 99 -25.14 30.68 7.92
N LYS A 100 -25.12 29.97 6.78
CA LYS A 100 -25.71 30.47 5.53
C LYS A 100 -27.21 30.75 5.69
N ILE A 101 -27.96 29.81 6.26
CA ILE A 101 -29.41 29.96 6.50
C ILE A 101 -29.67 31.15 7.44
N ASN A 102 -28.90 31.26 8.52
CA ASN A 102 -29.04 32.37 9.47
C ASN A 102 -28.75 33.72 8.81
N ILE A 103 -27.73 33.80 7.95
CA ILE A 103 -27.41 35.03 7.21
C ILE A 103 -28.52 35.39 6.23
N GLU A 104 -29.09 34.42 5.50
CA GLU A 104 -30.23 34.64 4.61
C GLU A 104 -31.45 35.17 5.38
N PHE A 105 -31.77 34.56 6.52
CA PHE A 105 -32.84 35.04 7.40
C PHE A 105 -32.59 36.45 7.94
N LEU A 106 -31.39 36.74 8.44
CA LEU A 106 -31.02 38.07 8.93
C LEU A 106 -31.10 39.12 7.81
N LYS A 107 -30.72 38.76 6.59
CA LYS A 107 -30.82 39.64 5.42
C LYS A 107 -32.27 40.01 5.12
N GLU A 108 -33.18 39.03 5.07
CA GLU A 108 -34.61 39.31 4.86
C GLU A 108 -35.21 40.19 5.97
N GLN A 109 -34.87 39.90 7.22
CA GLN A 109 -35.35 40.69 8.36
C GLN A 109 -34.81 42.12 8.32
N MET A 110 -33.55 42.31 7.90
CA MET A 110 -32.96 43.63 7.72
C MET A 110 -33.63 44.40 6.58
N GLU A 111 -33.97 43.73 5.48
CA GLU A 111 -34.69 44.34 4.35
C GLU A 111 -36.10 44.80 4.75
N LYS A 112 -36.85 43.97 5.51
CA LYS A 112 -38.13 44.38 6.11
C LYS A 112 -37.97 45.55 7.08
N ALA A 113 -36.93 45.54 7.91
CA ALA A 113 -36.65 46.63 8.84
C ALA A 113 -36.38 47.95 8.09
N GLN A 114 -35.58 47.92 7.02
CA GLN A 114 -35.33 49.09 6.18
C GLN A 114 -36.62 49.64 5.56
N GLN A 115 -37.46 48.77 4.99
CA GLN A 115 -38.76 49.19 4.45
C GLN A 115 -39.68 49.81 5.51
N ASN A 116 -39.70 49.25 6.72
CA ASN A 116 -40.49 49.81 7.82
C ASN A 116 -39.94 51.17 8.28
N ILE A 117 -38.62 51.34 8.31
CA ILE A 117 -37.98 52.62 8.62
C ILE A 117 -38.34 53.67 7.57
N GLU A 118 -38.34 53.33 6.27
CA GLU A 118 -38.76 54.23 5.21
C GLU A 118 -40.22 54.66 5.37
N LYS A 119 -41.13 53.71 5.60
CA LYS A 119 -42.54 54.02 5.86
C LYS A 119 -42.75 54.93 7.07
N LEU A 120 -42.03 54.70 8.17
CA LEU A 120 -42.09 55.56 9.35
C LEU A 120 -41.57 56.96 9.07
N LYS A 121 -40.49 57.09 8.30
CA LYS A 121 -39.93 58.38 7.87
C LYS A 121 -40.92 59.15 6.98
N ASP A 122 -41.60 58.48 6.06
CA ASP A 122 -42.60 59.13 5.20
C ASP A 122 -43.85 59.53 5.99
N ALA A 123 -44.31 58.71 6.93
CA ALA A 123 -45.40 59.07 7.84
C ALA A 123 -45.05 60.28 8.72
N ASP A 124 -43.82 60.35 9.26
CA ASP A 124 -43.35 61.49 10.05
C ASP A 124 -43.27 62.79 9.23
N ARG A 125 -42.87 62.68 7.95
CA ARG A 125 -42.95 63.79 6.98
C ARG A 125 -44.38 64.25 6.78
N GLU A 126 -45.32 63.34 6.55
CA GLU A 126 -46.73 63.70 6.33
C GLU A 126 -47.36 64.40 7.54
N ILE A 127 -47.07 63.92 8.76
CA ILE A 127 -47.54 64.53 10.01
C ILE A 127 -46.98 65.96 10.17
N THR A 128 -45.69 66.16 9.89
CA THR A 128 -45.08 67.50 9.97
C THR A 128 -45.66 68.49 8.96
N TYR A 129 -46.02 68.04 7.74
CA TYR A 129 -46.71 68.89 6.75
C TYR A 129 -48.18 69.16 7.13
N SER A 130 -48.86 68.22 7.78
CA SER A 130 -50.25 68.39 8.22
C SER A 130 -50.43 69.37 9.38
N ASN A 131 -49.43 69.48 10.28
CA ASN A 131 -49.52 70.33 11.49
C ASN A 131 -49.03 71.78 11.27
N GLY A 132 -48.62 72.12 10.04
CA GLY A 132 -48.12 73.45 9.65
C GLY A 132 -49.15 74.38 8.98
N LYS A 133 -50.45 74.08 9.06
CA LYS A 133 -51.55 74.93 8.63
C LYS A 133 -52.41 75.37 9.80
#